data_AF-A0A0D8HFK4-F1
#
_entry.id   AF-A0A0D8HFK4-F1
#
_cell.length_a   1.000
_cell.length_b   1.000
_cell.length_c   1.000
_cell.angle_alpha   90.00
_cell.angle_beta   90.00
_cell.angle_gamma   90.00
#
_symmetry.space_group_name_H-M   'P 1'
#
loop_
_entity.id
_entity.type
_entity.pdbx_description
1 polymer ?
#
loop_
_entity_poly.entity_id
_entity_poly.type
_entity_poly.pdbx_seq_one_letter_code
_entity_poly.pdbx_strand_id
1 'polypeptide(L)'
;MEEEKLKEIQDRYIDLTGALPSSIELRIALCKATNRINTVLAIEDLRQVVINENPLGHKISQLVQFGQLVALGERDSAKIHARAAIKAGASTTELLGVVELALITSGMPAYSLGVEIISEETQPRQ
;
A
#
# COMPACT_ATOMS: atom_id res chain seq x y z
N MET A 1 -0.94 2.85 29.54
CA MET A 1 -0.19 1.87 28.73
C MET A 1 -0.82 1.64 27.37
N GLU A 2 -2.07 1.16 27.25
CA GLU A 2 -2.70 0.93 25.92
C GLU A 2 -3.10 2.24 25.21
N GLU A 3 -3.64 3.22 25.95
CA GLU A 3 -3.97 4.55 25.40
C GLU A 3 -2.74 5.32 24.94
N GLU A 4 -1.62 5.14 25.62
CA GLU A 4 -0.33 5.74 25.29
C GLU A 4 0.20 5.16 23.96
N LYS A 5 0.17 3.84 23.78
CA LYS A 5 0.50 3.18 22.51
C LYS A 5 -0.40 3.64 21.35
N LEU A 6 -1.69 3.86 21.61
CA LEU A 6 -2.59 4.41 20.58
C LEU A 6 -2.20 5.84 20.20
N LYS A 7 -1.83 6.67 21.17
CA LYS A 7 -1.36 8.03 20.90
C LYS A 7 -0.08 8.01 20.06
N GLU A 8 0.87 7.13 20.38
CA GLU A 8 2.08 6.94 19.57
C GLU A 8 1.75 6.53 18.12
N ILE A 9 0.77 5.64 17.91
CA ILE A 9 0.30 5.27 16.58
C ILE A 9 -0.24 6.49 15.83
N GLN A 10 -1.08 7.31 16.48
CA GLN A 10 -1.66 8.51 15.88
C GLN A 10 -0.57 9.52 15.48
N ASP A 11 0.35 9.80 16.41
CA ASP A 11 1.46 10.73 16.22
C ASP A 11 2.32 10.29 15.02
N ARG A 12 2.64 9.00 14.88
CA ARG A 12 3.36 8.47 13.71
C ARG A 12 2.65 8.72 12.37
N TYR A 13 1.33 8.57 12.30
CA TYR A 13 0.58 8.83 11.07
C TYR A 13 0.52 10.32 10.73
N ILE A 14 0.38 11.17 11.75
CA ILE A 14 0.41 12.63 11.60
C ILE A 14 1.79 13.06 11.09
N ASP A 15 2.87 12.55 11.66
CA ASP A 15 4.23 12.85 11.22
C ASP A 15 4.48 12.41 9.77
N LEU A 16 3.96 11.24 9.38
CA LEU A 16 4.16 10.69 8.03
C LEU A 16 3.30 11.37 6.95
N THR A 17 2.06 11.74 7.28
CA THR A 17 1.06 12.16 6.28
C THR A 17 0.54 13.58 6.47
N GLY A 18 0.96 14.28 7.53
CA GLY A 18 0.55 15.64 7.88
C GLY A 18 -0.80 15.73 8.61
N ALA A 19 -1.56 14.63 8.67
CA ALA A 19 -2.84 14.53 9.38
C ALA A 19 -3.12 13.06 9.74
N LEU A 20 -4.09 12.79 10.62
CA LEU A 20 -4.51 11.41 10.87
C LEU A 20 -5.44 10.95 9.73
N PRO A 21 -5.12 9.87 8.99
CA PRO A 21 -6.02 9.37 7.95
C PRO A 21 -7.35 8.92 8.53
N SER A 22 -8.46 9.24 7.87
CA SER A 22 -9.82 8.91 8.35
C SER A 22 -10.03 7.41 8.59
N SER A 23 -9.36 6.55 7.82
CA SER A 23 -9.41 5.09 8.02
C SER A 23 -8.77 4.64 9.33
N ILE A 24 -7.71 5.33 9.78
CA ILE A 24 -7.05 5.07 11.07
C ILE A 24 -7.90 5.64 12.21
N GLU A 25 -8.44 6.84 12.04
CA GLU A 25 -9.35 7.45 13.02
C GLU A 25 -10.56 6.55 13.29
N LEU A 26 -11.23 6.06 12.23
CA LEU A 26 -12.35 5.12 12.34
C LEU A 26 -11.95 3.83 13.06
N ARG A 27 -10.78 3.27 12.73
CA ARG A 27 -10.28 2.04 13.36
C ARG A 27 -10.07 2.22 14.86
N ILE A 28 -9.49 3.36 15.27
CA ILE A 28 -9.24 3.69 16.68
C ILE A 28 -10.55 3.95 17.42
N ALA A 29 -11.47 4.72 16.84
CA ALA A 29 -12.76 5.00 17.44
C ALA A 29 -13.55 3.71 17.69
N LEU A 30 -13.61 2.82 16.69
CA LEU A 30 -14.30 1.55 16.80
C LEU A 30 -13.64 0.62 17.83
N CYS A 31 -12.31 0.52 17.85
CA CYS A 31 -11.63 -0.36 18.79
C CYS A 31 -11.84 0.06 20.25
N LYS A 32 -11.91 1.38 20.52
CA LYS A 32 -12.27 1.93 21.83
C LYS A 32 -13.71 1.58 22.19
N ALA A 33 -14.65 1.81 21.27
CA ALA A 33 -16.07 1.51 21.49
C ALA A 33 -16.35 0.03 21.77
N THR A 34 -15.56 -0.88 21.18
CA THR A 34 -15.76 -2.33 21.33
C THR A 34 -14.80 -2.99 22.33
N ASN A 35 -13.92 -2.23 22.98
CA ASN A 35 -12.83 -2.76 23.82
C ASN A 35 -11.94 -3.81 23.10
N ARG A 36 -11.56 -3.52 21.85
CA ARG A 36 -10.75 -4.39 20.96
C ARG A 36 -9.42 -3.74 20.55
N ILE A 37 -8.86 -2.92 21.43
CA ILE A 37 -7.63 -2.15 21.19
C ILE A 37 -6.44 -3.02 20.73
N ASN A 38 -6.32 -4.23 21.27
CA ASN A 38 -5.25 -5.18 20.96
C ASN A 38 -5.20 -5.57 19.48
N THR A 39 -6.34 -5.53 18.76
CA THR A 39 -6.34 -5.76 17.31
C THR A 39 -5.62 -4.63 16.55
N VAL A 40 -5.78 -3.38 16.98
CA VAL A 40 -5.09 -2.24 16.36
C VAL A 40 -3.60 -2.30 16.63
N LEU A 41 -3.21 -2.56 17.89
CA LEU A 41 -1.80 -2.71 18.26
C LEU A 41 -1.13 -3.81 17.45
N ALA A 42 -1.76 -5.00 17.36
CA ALA A 42 -1.22 -6.12 16.57
C ALA A 42 -1.05 -5.79 15.07
N ILE A 43 -1.98 -5.03 14.48
CA ILE A 43 -1.86 -4.59 13.08
C ILE A 43 -0.68 -3.64 12.91
N GLU A 44 -0.49 -2.68 13.82
CA GLU A 44 0.61 -1.71 13.70
C GLU A 44 1.98 -2.36 13.96
N ASP A 45 2.07 -3.30 14.90
CA ASP A 45 3.27 -4.11 15.11
C ASP A 45 3.60 -4.93 13.85
N LEU A 46 2.60 -5.56 13.23
CA LEU A 46 2.79 -6.28 11.98
C LEU A 46 3.27 -5.33 10.87
N ARG A 47 2.64 -4.17 10.70
CA ARG A 47 3.01 -3.17 9.68
C ARG A 47 4.44 -2.69 9.87
N GLN A 48 4.88 -2.48 11.10
CA GLN A 48 6.26 -2.09 11.39
C GLN A 48 7.23 -3.14 10.83
N VAL A 49 7.01 -4.42 11.14
CA VAL A 49 7.89 -5.52 10.68
C VAL A 49 7.81 -5.73 9.18
N VAL A 50 6.61 -5.85 8.61
CA VAL A 50 6.44 -6.32 7.21
C VAL A 50 6.46 -5.21 6.18
N ILE A 51 6.29 -3.95 6.58
CA ILE A 51 6.31 -2.79 5.67
C ILE A 51 7.53 -1.92 5.94
N ASN A 52 7.72 -1.45 7.18
CA ASN A 52 8.75 -0.43 7.46
C ASN A 52 10.15 -1.05 7.56
N GLU A 53 10.27 -2.25 8.13
CA GLU A 53 11.53 -2.98 8.28
C GLU A 53 11.78 -4.00 7.16
N ASN A 54 10.95 -3.97 6.11
CA ASN A 54 11.04 -4.94 5.03
C ASN A 54 12.38 -4.81 4.27
N PRO A 55 13.13 -5.93 4.07
CA PRO A 55 14.45 -5.89 3.44
C PRO A 55 14.44 -5.46 1.96
N LEU A 56 13.27 -5.46 1.31
CA LEU A 56 13.13 -4.99 -0.07
C LEU A 56 13.20 -3.46 -0.19
N GLY A 57 12.93 -2.73 0.91
CA GLY A 57 12.81 -1.28 0.91
C GLY A 57 11.61 -0.76 0.12
N HIS A 58 11.33 0.54 0.25
CA HIS A 58 10.07 1.12 -0.23
C HIS A 58 9.78 0.91 -1.71
N LYS A 59 10.75 1.19 -2.62
CA LYS A 59 10.52 1.07 -4.07
C LYS A 59 10.14 -0.35 -4.48
N ILE A 60 10.92 -1.33 -4.05
CA ILE A 60 10.72 -2.73 -4.46
C ILE A 60 9.47 -3.32 -3.79
N SER A 61 9.21 -3.03 -2.52
CA SER A 61 7.97 -3.49 -1.86
C SER A 61 6.71 -2.99 -2.58
N GLN A 62 6.70 -1.73 -3.06
CA GLN A 62 5.57 -1.19 -3.81
C GLN A 62 5.41 -1.85 -5.18
N LEU A 63 6.50 -2.14 -5.88
CA LEU A 63 6.47 -2.89 -7.15
C LEU A 63 5.93 -4.31 -6.97
N VAL A 64 6.36 -5.02 -5.91
CA VAL A 64 5.86 -6.36 -5.60
C VAL A 64 4.36 -6.33 -5.29
N GLN A 65 3.92 -5.40 -4.44
CA GLN A 65 2.49 -5.26 -4.09
C GLN A 65 1.64 -4.88 -5.30
N PHE A 66 2.14 -4.01 -6.17
CA PHE A 66 1.50 -3.69 -7.45
C PHE A 66 1.29 -4.95 -8.29
N GLY A 67 2.33 -5.77 -8.49
CA GLY A 67 2.24 -7.01 -9.26
C GLY A 67 1.26 -8.02 -8.65
N GLN A 68 1.27 -8.18 -7.33
CA GLN A 68 0.34 -9.06 -6.61
C GLN A 68 -1.12 -8.64 -6.84
N LEU A 69 -1.40 -7.34 -6.76
CA LEU A 69 -2.76 -6.83 -6.93
C LEU A 69 -3.21 -6.87 -8.38
N VAL A 70 -2.30 -6.65 -9.34
CA VAL A 70 -2.58 -6.88 -10.77
C VAL A 70 -2.92 -8.34 -11.02
N ALA A 71 -2.16 -9.29 -10.46
CA ALA A 71 -2.44 -10.72 -10.57
C ALA A 71 -3.78 -11.12 -9.96
N LEU A 72 -4.22 -10.43 -8.90
CA LEU A 72 -5.53 -10.64 -8.25
C LEU A 72 -6.68 -9.90 -8.94
N GLY A 73 -6.41 -9.04 -9.93
CA GLY A 73 -7.43 -8.20 -10.57
C GLY A 73 -7.88 -6.99 -9.73
N GLU A 74 -7.15 -6.64 -8.68
CA GLU A 74 -7.51 -5.61 -7.68
C GLU A 74 -7.08 -4.21 -8.14
N ARG A 75 -7.82 -3.66 -9.11
CA ARG A 75 -7.46 -2.42 -9.82
C ARG A 75 -7.16 -1.23 -8.91
N ASP A 76 -8.08 -0.86 -8.03
CA ASP A 76 -7.96 0.37 -7.25
C ASP A 76 -6.80 0.31 -6.26
N SER A 77 -6.60 -0.85 -5.63
CA SER A 77 -5.44 -1.09 -4.78
C SER A 77 -4.14 -1.11 -5.60
N ALA A 78 -4.11 -1.75 -6.75
CA ALA A 78 -2.95 -1.77 -7.64
C ALA A 78 -2.52 -0.35 -8.04
N LYS A 79 -3.48 0.56 -8.33
CA LYS A 79 -3.19 1.97 -8.63
C LYS A 79 -2.50 2.69 -7.47
N ILE A 80 -2.92 2.43 -6.22
CA ILE A 80 -2.28 3.02 -5.04
C ILE A 80 -0.80 2.62 -4.98
N HIS A 81 -0.51 1.34 -5.20
CA HIS A 81 0.86 0.81 -5.15
C HIS A 81 1.71 1.24 -6.35
N ALA A 82 1.13 1.35 -7.56
CA ALA A 82 1.81 1.92 -8.72
C ALA A 82 2.25 3.38 -8.46
N ARG A 83 1.33 4.22 -7.94
CA ARG A 83 1.66 5.61 -7.55
C ARG A 83 2.75 5.69 -6.49
N ALA A 84 2.66 4.83 -5.47
CA ALA A 84 3.63 4.80 -4.40
C ALA A 84 5.01 4.34 -4.90
N ALA A 85 5.07 3.37 -5.81
CA ALA A 85 6.30 2.95 -6.48
C ALA A 85 6.93 4.11 -7.27
N ILE A 86 6.15 4.85 -8.06
CA ILE A 86 6.61 6.02 -8.82
C ILE A 86 7.15 7.10 -7.87
N LYS A 87 6.43 7.41 -6.79
CA LYS A 87 6.90 8.35 -5.75
C LYS A 87 8.20 7.89 -5.09
N ALA A 88 8.41 6.58 -4.96
CA ALA A 88 9.64 5.97 -4.46
C ALA A 88 10.74 5.85 -5.54
N GLY A 89 10.55 6.43 -6.73
CA GLY A 89 11.53 6.47 -7.80
C GLY A 89 11.49 5.30 -8.78
N ALA A 90 10.40 4.53 -8.83
CA ALA A 90 10.22 3.52 -9.87
C ALA A 90 9.94 4.17 -11.23
N SER A 91 10.59 3.64 -12.27
CA SER A 91 10.35 4.00 -13.65
C SER A 91 9.13 3.27 -14.24
N THR A 92 8.58 3.81 -15.33
CA THR A 92 7.56 3.12 -16.14
C THR A 92 8.03 1.76 -16.62
N THR A 93 9.32 1.62 -16.95
CA THR A 93 9.92 0.34 -17.38
C THR A 93 9.90 -0.71 -16.27
N GLU A 94 10.18 -0.32 -15.02
CA GLU A 94 10.09 -1.24 -13.88
C GLU A 94 8.66 -1.69 -13.62
N LEU A 95 7.68 -0.79 -13.75
CA LEU A 95 6.26 -1.16 -13.66
C LEU A 95 5.85 -2.12 -14.77
N LEU A 96 6.26 -1.87 -16.02
CA LEU A 96 5.95 -2.76 -17.13
C LEU A 96 6.57 -4.14 -16.92
N GLY A 97 7.82 -4.22 -16.44
CA GLY A 97 8.46 -5.49 -16.12
C GLY A 97 7.69 -6.31 -15.07
N VAL A 98 7.11 -5.65 -14.06
CA VAL A 98 6.22 -6.33 -13.09
C VAL A 98 4.98 -6.90 -13.79
N VAL A 99 4.36 -6.15 -14.70
CA VAL A 99 3.16 -6.57 -15.44
C VAL A 99 3.47 -7.70 -16.43
N GLU A 100 4.65 -7.70 -17.06
CA GLU A 100 5.14 -8.80 -17.89
C GLU A 100 5.35 -10.08 -17.07
N LEU A 101 5.81 -9.98 -15.82
CA LEU A 101 5.88 -11.15 -14.92
C LEU A 101 4.49 -11.63 -14.51
N ALA A 102 3.54 -10.71 -14.27
CA ALA A 102 2.15 -11.07 -13.94
C ALA A 102 1.44 -11.77 -15.11
N LEU A 103 1.79 -11.45 -16.37
CA LEU A 103 1.30 -12.17 -17.55
C LEU A 103 1.60 -13.67 -17.46
N ILE A 104 2.79 -14.04 -16.99
CA ILE A 104 3.21 -15.45 -16.90
C ILE A 104 2.40 -16.23 -15.86
N THR A 105 2.04 -15.60 -14.74
CA THR A 105 1.35 -16.28 -13.65
C THR A 105 -0.17 -16.16 -13.73
N SER A 106 -0.68 -15.12 -14.39
CA SER A 106 -2.10 -14.70 -14.32
C SER A 106 -2.73 -14.39 -15.68
N GLY A 107 -1.98 -14.52 -16.78
CA GLY A 107 -2.48 -14.44 -18.15
C GLY A 107 -2.77 -13.02 -18.66
N MET A 108 -3.32 -12.96 -19.88
CA MET A 108 -3.61 -11.71 -20.60
C MET A 108 -4.48 -10.71 -19.81
N PRO A 109 -5.50 -11.12 -19.02
CA PRO A 109 -6.29 -10.16 -18.24
C PRO A 109 -5.46 -9.33 -17.26
N ALA A 110 -4.51 -9.95 -16.56
CA ALA A 110 -3.61 -9.26 -15.64
C ALA A 110 -2.68 -8.30 -16.39
N TYR A 111 -2.16 -8.73 -17.55
CA TYR A 111 -1.33 -7.87 -18.40
C TYR A 111 -2.08 -6.62 -18.85
N SER A 112 -3.29 -6.79 -19.40
CA SER A 112 -4.13 -5.67 -19.86
C SER A 112 -4.46 -4.70 -18.72
N LEU A 113 -4.85 -5.21 -17.55
CA LEU A 113 -5.10 -4.39 -16.36
C LEU A 113 -3.87 -3.58 -15.95
N GLY A 114 -2.70 -4.24 -15.89
CA GLY A 114 -1.45 -3.58 -15.54
C GLY A 114 -1.07 -2.46 -16.52
N VAL A 115 -1.23 -2.70 -17.83
CA VAL A 115 -1.00 -1.69 -18.87
C VAL A 115 -1.93 -0.48 -18.72
N GLU A 116 -3.22 -0.70 -18.47
CA GLU A 116 -4.17 0.39 -18.24
C GLU A 116 -3.77 1.24 -17.04
N ILE A 117 -3.42 0.60 -15.92
CA ILE A 117 -2.97 1.30 -14.71
C ILE A 117 -1.71 2.13 -14.99
N ILE A 118 -0.71 1.54 -15.65
CA ILE A 118 0.53 2.26 -15.99
C ILE A 118 0.23 3.48 -16.88
N SER A 119 -0.65 3.33 -17.87
CA SER A 119 -1.05 4.41 -18.75
C SER A 119 -1.67 5.57 -17.97
N GLU A 120 -2.60 5.28 -17.06
CA GLU A 120 -3.28 6.30 -16.24
C GLU A 120 -2.34 7.01 -15.25
N GLU A 121 -1.35 6.30 -14.71
CA GLU A 121 -0.48 6.83 -13.65
C GLU A 121 0.79 7.52 -14.17
N THR A 122 1.16 7.29 -15.43
CA THR A 122 2.37 7.89 -16.03
C THR A 122 2.07 8.96 -17.08
N GLN A 123 0.85 9.03 -17.61
CA GLN A 123 0.44 10.10 -18.52
C GLN A 123 -0.07 11.34 -17.76
N PRO A 124 0.20 12.56 -18.26
CA PRO A 124 -0.40 13.76 -17.69
C PRO A 124 -1.93 13.69 -17.83
N ARG A 125 -2.65 14.01 -16.74
CA ARG A 125 -4.11 14.12 -16.79
C ARG A 125 -4.48 15.27 -17.73
N GLN A 126 -5.30 14.97 -18.74
CA GLN A 126 -5.90 15.99 -19.63
C GLN A 126 -6.91 16.83 -18.86
#